data_AF-A0A848CUT2-F1
#
_entry.id   AF-A0A848CUT2-F1
#
_cell.length_a   1.000
_cell.length_b   1.000
_cell.length_c   1.000
_cell.angle_alpha   90.00
_cell.angle_beta   90.00
_cell.angle_gamma   90.00
#
_symmetry.space_group_name_H-M   'P 1'
#
loop_
_entity.id
_entity.type
_entity.pdbx_description
1 polymer ?
#
loop_
_entity_poly.entity_id
_entity_poly.type
_entity_poly.pdbx_seq_one_letter_code
_entity_poly.pdbx_strand_id
1 'polypeptide(L)' 'MYNPNGKKLLVVKDSYANSFIPFLLNHFSEIDVVDLRYYEEDLALFVNGHDIHDMLLLYNANTFFEDPFIKNLAE' A
#
# COMPACT_ATOMS: atom_id res chain seq x y z
N MET A 1 21.58 7.00 -13.57
CA MET A 1 21.34 6.15 -12.38
C MET A 1 20.01 6.59 -11.81
N TYR A 2 19.02 5.70 -11.72
CA TYR A 2 17.72 6.02 -11.13
C TYR A 2 17.96 6.38 -9.66
N ASN A 3 17.55 7.58 -9.27
CA ASN A 3 17.73 8.06 -7.91
C ASN A 3 16.35 8.02 -7.24
N PRO A 4 16.07 7.09 -6.32
CA PRO A 4 14.77 6.96 -5.68
C PRO A 4 14.45 8.12 -4.71
N ASN A 5 15.32 9.14 -4.63
CA ASN A 5 15.24 10.32 -3.77
C ASN A 5 13.79 10.73 -3.44
N GLY A 6 13.34 10.33 -2.24
CA GLY A 6 12.10 10.77 -1.63
C GLY A 6 10.82 10.09 -2.12
N LYS A 7 10.87 9.12 -3.04
CA LYS A 7 9.66 8.41 -3.47
C LYS A 7 9.23 7.39 -2.44
N LYS A 8 8.13 7.68 -1.75
CA LYS A 8 7.50 6.79 -0.78
C LYS A 8 6.24 6.18 -1.38
N LEU A 9 6.12 4.87 -1.25
CA LEU A 9 4.96 4.11 -1.73
C LEU A 9 4.24 3.48 -0.54
N LEU A 10 2.91 3.66 -0.51
CA LEU A 10 2.04 2.82 0.30
C LEU A 10 1.45 1.70 -0.56
N VAL A 11 1.67 0.45 -0.15
CA VAL A 11 1.05 -0.73 -0.77
C VAL A 11 -0.07 -1.22 0.14
N VAL A 12 -1.31 -1.08 -0.31
CA VAL A 12 -2.48 -1.67 0.35
C VAL A 12 -2.78 -3.00 -0.32
N LYS A 13 -2.80 -4.10 0.44
CA LYS A 13 -2.70 -5.44 -0.13
C LYS A 13 -3.40 -6.57 0.61
N ASP A 14 -3.52 -7.70 -0.09
CA ASP A 14 -3.78 -9.03 0.47
C ASP A 14 -2.53 -9.96 0.37
N SER A 15 -2.68 -11.25 0.67
CA SER A 15 -1.55 -12.20 0.58
C SER A 15 -0.99 -12.40 -0.83
N TYR A 16 -1.72 -12.03 -1.90
CA TYR A 16 -1.29 -12.19 -3.29
C TYR A 16 -0.09 -11.28 -3.61
N ALA A 17 -0.09 -10.06 -3.06
CA ALA A 17 0.95 -9.06 -3.24
C ALA A 17 2.31 -9.45 -2.65
N ASN A 18 2.35 -10.35 -1.66
CA ASN A 18 3.57 -10.64 -0.89
C ASN A 18 4.76 -11.03 -1.79
N SER A 19 4.50 -11.78 -2.86
CA SER A 19 5.53 -12.21 -3.81
C SER A 19 6.00 -11.10 -4.76
N PHE A 20 5.21 -10.05 -4.93
CA PHE A 20 5.49 -8.96 -5.86
C PHE A 20 6.27 -7.80 -5.22
N ILE A 21 6.09 -7.56 -3.92
CA ILE A 21 6.75 -6.47 -3.18
C ILE A 21 8.27 -6.40 -3.40
N PRO A 22 9.05 -7.50 -3.45
CA PRO A 22 10.48 -7.45 -3.70
C PRO A 22 10.88 -6.74 -5.01
N PHE A 23 10.03 -6.78 -6.03
CA PHE A 23 10.29 -6.12 -7.31
C PHE A 23 10.15 -4.59 -7.22
N LEU A 24 9.47 -4.07 -6.20
CA LEU A 24 9.28 -2.64 -5.98
C LEU A 24 10.48 -1.99 -5.26
N LEU A 25 11.30 -2.77 -4.55
CA LEU A 25 12.36 -2.27 -3.66
C LEU A 25 13.38 -1.34 -4.35
N ASN A 26 13.64 -1.54 -5.65
CA ASN A 26 14.59 -0.71 -6.39
C ASN A 26 13.98 0.60 -6.93
N HIS A 27 12.67 0.80 -6.79
CA HIS A 27 11.93 1.90 -7.39
C HIS A 27 11.54 3.00 -6.39
N PHE A 28 11.53 2.69 -5.09
CA PHE A 28 11.07 3.55 -4.02
C PHE A 28 12.09 3.57 -2.88
N SER A 29 12.23 4.71 -2.20
CA SER A 29 13.12 4.84 -1.04
C SER A 29 12.51 4.26 0.23
N GLU A 30 11.18 4.20 0.30
CA GLU A 30 10.41 3.68 1.43
C GLU A 30 9.16 3.02 0.86
N ILE A 31 8.82 1.83 1.38
CA ILE A 31 7.61 1.10 1.02
C ILE A 31 6.91 0.69 2.31
N ASP A 32 5.80 1.36 2.60
CA ASP A 32 4.89 0.98 3.66
C ASP A 32 3.89 -0.04 3.13
N VAL A 33 3.63 -1.09 3.89
CA VAL A 33 2.74 -2.17 3.47
C VAL A 33 1.62 -2.33 4.48
N VAL A 34 0.39 -2.08 4.04
CA VAL A 34 -0.82 -2.14 4.85
C VAL A 34 -1.73 -3.26 4.35
N ASP A 35 -2.22 -4.04 5.30
CA ASP A 35 -3.23 -5.08 5.08
C ASP A 35 -4.48 -4.69 5.86
N LEU A 36 -5.53 -4.27 5.16
CA LEU A 36 -6.71 -3.63 5.78
C LEU A 36 -7.45 -4.52 6.76
N ARG A 37 -7.24 -5.84 6.68
CA ARG A 37 -7.82 -6.81 7.62
C ARG A 37 -7.28 -6.67 9.04
N TYR A 38 -6.13 -6.03 9.20
CA TYR A 38 -5.43 -5.87 10.49
C TYR A 38 -5.12 -4.42 10.83
N TYR A 39 -5.40 -3.48 9.91
CA TYR A 39 -5.08 -2.08 10.08
C TYR A 39 -6.35 -1.31 10.45
N GLU A 40 -6.41 -0.84 11.70
CA GLU A 40 -7.58 -0.16 12.27
C GLU A 40 -7.40 1.37 12.36
N GLU A 41 -6.22 1.88 12.00
CA GLU A 41 -5.92 3.31 12.03
C GLU A 41 -6.40 4.02 10.74
N ASP A 42 -6.49 5.35 10.82
CA ASP A 42 -6.85 6.20 9.69
C ASP A 42 -5.70 6.29 8.68
N LEU A 43 -5.93 5.73 7.50
CA LEU A 43 -4.98 5.70 6.39
C LEU A 43 -4.65 7.09 5.83
N ALA A 44 -5.60 8.03 5.85
CA ALA A 44 -5.35 9.40 5.42
C ALA A 44 -4.43 10.13 6.40
N LEU A 45 -4.61 9.93 7.70
CA LEU A 45 -3.68 10.46 8.71
C LEU A 45 -2.30 9.84 8.58
N PHE A 46 -2.22 8.52 8.34
CA PHE A 46 -0.96 7.82 8.10
C PHE A 46 -0.22 8.38 6.87
N VAL A 47 -0.90 8.46 5.72
CA VAL A 47 -0.35 8.98 4.47
C VAL A 47 0.16 10.41 4.63
N ASN A 48 -0.62 11.28 5.27
CA ASN A 48 -0.22 12.67 5.53
C ASN A 48 0.96 12.76 6.52
N GLY A 49 0.97 11.96 7.58
CA GLY A 49 2.03 11.96 8.58
C GLY A 49 3.37 11.44 8.06
N HIS A 50 3.32 10.54 7.06
CA HIS A 50 4.51 9.91 6.47
C HIS A 50 4.99 10.57 5.18
N ASP A 51 4.31 11.61 4.69
CA ASP A 51 4.60 12.31 3.42
C ASP A 51 4.58 11.35 2.23
N ILE A 52 3.55 10.49 2.18
CA ILE A 52 3.38 9.50 1.12
C ILE A 52 2.60 10.13 -0.04
N HIS A 53 3.11 9.99 -1.26
CA HIS A 53 2.51 10.56 -2.46
C HIS A 53 2.07 9.53 -3.50
N ASP A 54 2.57 8.30 -3.40
CA ASP A 54 2.22 7.19 -4.29
C ASP A 54 1.49 6.10 -3.49
N MET A 55 0.36 5.60 -4.01
CA MET A 55 -0.38 4.46 -3.45
C MET A 55 -0.59 3.39 -4.53
N LEU A 56 -0.36 2.12 -4.15
CA LEU A 56 -0.63 0.95 -4.97
C LEU A 56 -1.61 0.02 -4.23
N LEU A 57 -2.77 -0.22 -4.83
CA LEU A 57 -3.73 -1.22 -4.37
C LEU A 57 -3.45 -2.53 -5.10
N LEU A 58 -2.95 -3.54 -4.39
CA LEU A 58 -2.51 -4.81 -4.99
C LEU A 58 -3.21 -6.01 -4.34
N TYR A 59 -4.22 -6.51 -5.04
CA TYR A 59 -5.09 -7.58 -4.57
C TYR A 59 -5.28 -8.65 -5.64
N ASN A 60 -5.60 -9.87 -5.20
CA ASN A 60 -6.30 -10.79 -6.08
C ASN A 60 -7.70 -10.24 -6.41
N ALA A 61 -8.18 -10.45 -7.63
CA ALA A 61 -9.49 -9.92 -8.04
C ALA A 61 -10.64 -10.43 -7.16
N ASN A 62 -10.64 -11.72 -6.80
CA ASN A 62 -11.72 -12.29 -5.99
C ASN A 62 -11.70 -11.72 -4.57
N THR A 63 -10.54 -11.67 -3.93
CA THR A 63 -10.39 -11.14 -2.57
C THR A 63 -10.71 -9.65 -2.53
N PHE A 64 -10.39 -8.89 -3.58
CA PHE A 64 -10.79 -7.48 -3.69
C PHE A 64 -12.31 -7.29 -3.63
N PHE A 65 -13.08 -8.13 -4.33
CA PHE A 65 -14.54 -8.03 -4.30
C PHE A 65 -15.16 -8.51 -2.98
N GLU A 66 -14.50 -9.43 -2.29
CA GLU A 66 -14.99 -10.03 -1.05
C GLU A 66 -14.57 -9.25 0.21
N ASP A 67 -13.50 -8.46 0.15
CA ASP A 67 -12.93 -7.75 1.30
C ASP A 67 -13.82 -6.56 1.71
N PRO A 68 -14.50 -6.63 2.88
CA PRO A 68 -15.38 -5.54 3.33
C PRO A 68 -14.59 -4.31 3.78
N PHE A 69 -13.31 -4.47 4.15
CA PHE A 69 -12.47 -3.41 4.71
C PHE A 69 -11.98 -2.43 3.64
N ILE A 70 -12.07 -2.78 2.35
CA ILE A 70 -11.71 -1.88 1.23
C ILE A 70 -12.54 -0.59 1.23
N LYS A 71 -13.76 -0.62 1.80
CA LYS A 71 -14.58 0.58 1.94
C LYS A 71 -13.94 1.67 2.79
N ASN A 72 -13.06 1.30 3.72
CA ASN A 72 -12.34 2.24 4.58
C ASN A 72 -11.36 3.14 3.79
N LEU A 73 -11.09 2.82 2.52
CA LEU A 73 -10.29 3.66 1.63
C LEU A 73 -11.09 4.81 0.98
N ALA A 74 -12.42 4.73 1.00
CA ALA A 74 -13.31 5.66 0.31
C ALA A 74 -13.94 6.71 1.23
N GLU A 75 -13.66 6.63 2.54
CA GLU A 75 -14.10 7.58 3.57
C GLU A 75 -13.06 8.68 3.77
#